data_AF-A0A199UV97-F1
#
_entry.id   AF-A0A199UV97-F1
#
_cell.length_a   1.000
_cell.length_b   1.000
_cell.length_c   1.000
_cell.angle_alpha   90.00
_cell.angle_beta   90.00
_cell.angle_gamma   90.00
#
_symmetry.space_group_name_H-M   'P 1'
#
loop_
_entity.id
_entity.type
_entity.pdbx_description
1 polymer ?
#
loop_
_entity_poly.entity_id
_entity_poly.type
_entity_poly.pdbx_seq_one_letter_code
_entity_poly.pdbx_strand_id
1 'polypeptide(L)'
;MDQQGSWHCFGLFLGMQEKGSVSFTVDYEFAARARPSGELVSKYKGSYTFTGGKAVGYRNLFGIPWTSFMATDSPYFINGVLHLRAELTIKQPQQLQTFWAISKV
;
A
#
# COMPACT_ATOMS: atom_id res chain seq x y z
N MET A 1 -8.21 -24.77 16.42
CA MET A 1 -9.40 -23.92 16.39
C MET A 1 -9.74 -23.67 14.93
N ASP A 2 -10.45 -24.65 14.39
CA ASP A 2 -11.50 -24.62 13.37
C ASP A 2 -11.36 -23.65 12.19
N GLN A 3 -11.31 -24.23 10.99
CA GLN A 3 -11.29 -23.61 9.66
C GLN A 3 -12.63 -22.92 9.30
N GLN A 4 -13.22 -22.16 10.21
CA GLN A 4 -14.53 -21.53 10.04
C GLN A 4 -14.37 -20.05 9.64
N GLY A 5 -14.02 -19.82 8.38
CA GLY A 5 -14.11 -18.51 7.74
C GLY A 5 -12.79 -18.03 7.17
N SER A 6 -12.43 -18.46 5.97
CA SER A 6 -11.63 -17.61 5.11
C SER A 6 -12.50 -16.41 4.72
N TRP A 7 -12.34 -15.28 5.39
CA TRP A 7 -13.08 -14.08 5.02
C TRP A 7 -12.45 -13.59 3.71
N HIS A 8 -13.14 -13.86 2.60
CA HIS A 8 -12.81 -13.24 1.33
C HIS A 8 -12.91 -11.73 1.53
N CYS A 9 -11.92 -10.98 1.09
CA CYS A 9 -11.84 -9.54 1.25
C CYS A 9 -11.08 -8.93 0.08
N PHE A 10 -11.25 -7.63 -0.12
CA PHE A 10 -10.53 -6.89 -1.16
C PHE A 10 -9.14 -6.51 -0.63
N GLY A 11 -8.10 -7.10 -1.23
CA GLY A 11 -6.70 -6.79 -0.93
C GLY A 11 -6.06 -5.93 -2.03
N LEU A 12 -5.17 -5.03 -1.63
CA LEU A 12 -4.39 -4.20 -2.55
C LEU A 12 -2.91 -4.27 -2.19
N PHE A 13 -2.06 -4.53 -3.19
CA PHE A 13 -0.64 -4.78 -3.02
C PHE A 13 0.19 -4.05 -4.08
N LEU A 14 1.36 -3.58 -3.67
CA LEU A 14 2.42 -3.02 -4.50
C LEU A 14 3.45 -4.12 -4.74
N GLY A 15 3.66 -4.46 -6.01
CA GLY A 15 4.74 -5.35 -6.44
C GLY A 15 5.85 -4.56 -7.09
N MET A 16 7.10 -4.93 -6.81
CA MET A 16 8.25 -4.43 -7.56
C MET A 16 8.49 -5.34 -8.78
N GLN A 17 8.47 -4.77 -9.97
CA GLN A 17 8.71 -5.52 -11.22
C GLN A 17 10.20 -5.83 -11.44
N GLU A 18 11.09 -4.95 -10.98
CA GLU A 18 12.50 -5.00 -11.34
C GLU A 18 13.21 -6.26 -10.78
N LYS A 19 13.98 -6.90 -11.66
CA LYS A 19 14.88 -8.00 -11.32
C LYS A 19 16.29 -7.42 -11.17
N GLY A 20 16.73 -7.16 -9.94
CA GLY A 20 18.05 -6.64 -9.65
C GLY A 20 18.30 -6.48 -8.15
N SER A 21 19.53 -6.14 -7.77
CA SER A 21 19.96 -5.98 -6.37
C SER A 21 19.61 -4.60 -5.77
N VAL A 22 18.63 -3.89 -6.34
CA VAL A 22 18.24 -2.57 -5.87
C VAL A 22 17.26 -2.72 -4.72
N SER A 23 17.63 -2.18 -3.57
CA SER A 23 16.73 -1.98 -2.45
C SER A 23 16.38 -0.51 -2.29
N PHE A 24 15.09 -0.21 -2.16
CA PHE A 24 14.63 1.13 -1.81
C PHE A 24 13.44 1.02 -0.88
N THR A 25 13.37 1.98 0.03
CA THR A 25 12.25 2.08 0.96
C THR A 25 11.19 2.99 0.36
N VAL A 26 9.95 2.54 0.41
CA VAL A 26 8.78 3.29 -0.04
C VAL A 26 7.85 3.49 1.14
N ASP A 27 7.54 4.75 1.43
CA ASP A 27 6.32 5.07 2.18
C ASP A 27 5.16 5.07 1.19
N TYR A 28 4.07 4.39 1.53
CA TYR A 28 2.91 4.29 0.66
C TYR A 28 1.62 4.55 1.42
N GLU A 29 0.66 5.10 0.69
CA GLU A 29 -0.72 5.30 1.15
C GLU A 29 -1.69 4.79 0.09
N PHE A 30 -2.59 3.91 0.51
CA PHE A 30 -3.75 3.52 -0.25
C PHE A 30 -4.96 4.33 0.22
N ALA A 31 -5.68 4.90 -0.73
CA ALA A 31 -6.93 5.61 -0.52
C ALA A 31 -7.99 5.15 -1.52
N ALA A 32 -9.25 5.34 -1.17
CA ALA A 32 -10.38 5.03 -2.04
C ALA A 32 -11.43 6.12 -1.95
N ARG A 33 -12.14 6.40 -3.05
CA ARG A 33 -13.31 7.27 -2.99
C ARG A 33 -14.46 6.56 -2.28
N ALA A 34 -15.28 7.33 -1.57
CA ALA A 34 -16.49 6.82 -0.95
C ALA A 34 -17.66 7.81 -1.12
N ARG A 35 -18.87 7.28 -1.27
CA ARG A 35 -20.10 8.07 -1.17
C ARG A 35 -20.32 8.58 0.25
N PRO A 36 -21.05 9.70 0.43
CA PRO A 36 -21.67 10.52 -0.62
C PRO A 36 -20.74 11.58 -1.22
N SER A 37 -19.68 12.00 -0.52
CA SER A 37 -18.85 13.14 -0.95
C SER A 37 -18.02 12.86 -2.22
N GLY A 38 -17.72 11.58 -2.50
CA GLY A 38 -16.83 11.21 -3.59
C GLY A 38 -15.36 11.55 -3.30
N GLU A 39 -15.05 11.98 -2.08
CA GLU A 39 -13.70 12.32 -1.65
C GLU A 39 -12.86 11.06 -1.44
N LEU A 40 -11.56 11.21 -1.64
CA LEU A 40 -10.57 10.17 -1.35
C LEU A 40 -10.34 10.07 0.15
N VAL A 41 -10.59 8.89 0.72
CA VAL A 41 -10.36 8.59 2.13
C VAL A 41 -9.18 7.63 2.25
N SER A 42 -8.22 7.96 3.11
CA SER A 42 -7.11 7.07 3.46
C SER A 42 -7.62 5.74 4.00
N LYS A 43 -7.09 4.64 3.49
CA LYS A 43 -7.44 3.27 3.90
C LYS A 43 -6.30 2.56 4.60
N TYR A 44 -5.08 2.75 4.10
CA TYR A 44 -3.91 2.13 4.69
C TYR A 44 -2.66 2.92 4.37
N LYS A 45 -1.77 3.04 5.35
CA LYS A 45 -0.43 3.61 5.18
C LYS A 45 0.61 2.61 5.66
N GLY A 46 1.74 2.56 4.99
CA GLY A 46 2.85 1.68 5.37
C GLY A 46 4.19 2.20 4.87
N SER A 47 5.25 1.58 5.38
CA SER A 47 6.61 1.77 4.92
C SER A 47 7.21 0.40 4.65
N TYR A 48 7.83 0.20 3.49
CA TYR A 48 8.42 -1.08 3.12
C TYR A 48 9.70 -0.92 2.31
N THR A 49 10.72 -1.69 2.66
CA THR A 49 11.95 -1.81 1.86
C THR A 49 11.79 -2.97 0.88
N PHE A 50 11.68 -2.64 -0.40
CA PHE A 50 11.68 -3.65 -1.45
C PHE A 50 13.07 -4.27 -1.59
N THR A 51 13.13 -5.60 -1.69
CA THR A 51 14.37 -6.38 -1.84
C THR A 51 14.32 -7.32 -3.06
N GLY A 52 13.50 -6.96 -4.06
CA GLY A 52 13.23 -7.76 -5.26
C GLY A 52 12.24 -8.91 -5.02
N GLY A 53 11.34 -9.15 -5.98
CA GLY A 53 10.46 -10.34 -6.02
C GLY A 53 9.37 -10.44 -4.94
N LYS A 54 9.15 -9.39 -4.13
CA LYS A 54 8.12 -9.36 -3.08
C LYS A 54 7.09 -8.27 -3.34
N ALA A 55 5.86 -8.56 -2.95
CA ALA A 55 4.77 -7.59 -2.91
C ALA A 55 4.44 -7.24 -1.46
N VAL A 56 4.05 -5.99 -1.22
CA VAL A 56 3.62 -5.49 0.08
C VAL A 56 2.27 -4.79 -0.06
N GLY A 57 1.42 -4.86 0.95
CA GLY A 57 0.13 -4.21 0.90
C GLY A 57 -0.74 -4.59 2.08
N TYR A 58 -2.05 -4.51 1.89
CA TYR A 58 -3.01 -4.82 2.93
C TYR A 58 -4.09 -5.77 2.43
N ARG A 59 -4.29 -6.86 3.18
CA ARG A 59 -5.18 -7.96 2.77
C ARG A 59 -6.66 -7.56 2.77
N ASN A 60 -7.08 -6.69 3.69
CA ASN A 60 -8.47 -6.25 3.83
C ASN A 60 -8.55 -4.72 3.80
N LEU A 61 -8.34 -4.12 2.62
CA LEU A 61 -8.21 -2.66 2.46
C LEU A 61 -9.40 -1.87 3.00
N PHE A 62 -10.61 -2.43 2.91
CA PHE A 62 -11.84 -1.77 3.31
C PHE A 62 -12.33 -2.17 4.71
N GLY A 63 -11.65 -3.10 5.39
CA GLY A 63 -12.04 -3.56 6.72
C GLY A 63 -13.36 -4.36 6.74
N ILE A 64 -13.86 -4.82 5.59
CA ILE A 64 -15.16 -5.50 5.46
C ILE A 64 -15.05 -6.78 4.62
N PRO A 65 -15.94 -7.77 4.82
CA PRO A 65 -16.01 -8.95 3.98
C PRO A 65 -16.31 -8.62 2.51
N TRP A 66 -15.90 -9.49 1.60
CA TRP A 66 -16.12 -9.38 0.16
C TRP A 66 -17.60 -9.23 -0.20
N THR A 67 -18.47 -9.96 0.50
CA THR A 67 -19.92 -9.89 0.30
C THR A 67 -20.47 -8.50 0.57
N SER A 68 -20.06 -7.85 1.67
CA SER A 68 -20.42 -6.47 1.98
C SER A 68 -19.74 -5.46 1.05
N PHE A 69 -18.49 -5.73 0.67
CA PHE A 69 -17.78 -4.88 -0.28
C PHE A 69 -18.48 -4.81 -1.64
N MET A 70 -18.96 -5.94 -2.16
CA MET A 70 -19.64 -6.06 -3.46
C MET A 70 -21.15 -5.81 -3.40
N ALA A 71 -21.72 -5.52 -2.23
CA ALA A 71 -23.15 -5.29 -2.08
C ALA A 71 -23.60 -4.04 -2.88
N THR A 72 -24.84 -4.04 -3.38
CA THR A 72 -25.40 -2.93 -4.19
C THR A 72 -25.36 -1.59 -3.46
N ASP A 73 -25.47 -1.61 -2.13
CA ASP A 73 -25.43 -0.45 -1.25
C ASP A 73 -24.01 -0.05 -0.81
N SER A 74 -22.98 -0.80 -1.23
CA SER A 74 -21.57 -0.52 -0.90
C SER A 74 -21.20 0.93 -1.25
N PRO A 75 -20.65 1.70 -0.30
CA PRO A 75 -20.35 3.12 -0.51
C PRO A 75 -19.16 3.36 -1.43
N TYR A 76 -18.40 2.31 -1.77
CA TYR A 76 -17.12 2.43 -2.50
C TYR A 76 -17.27 2.39 -4.03
N PHE A 77 -18.44 2.01 -4.55
CA PHE A 77 -18.73 1.97 -5.98
C PHE A 77 -19.50 3.21 -6.40
N ILE A 78 -18.85 4.15 -7.08
CA ILE A 78 -19.50 5.37 -7.59
C ILE A 78 -19.85 5.11 -9.04
N ASN A 79 -21.14 5.07 -9.37
CA ASN A 79 -21.65 4.69 -10.69
C ASN A 79 -21.09 3.34 -11.17
N GLY A 80 -20.98 2.37 -10.25
CA GLY A 80 -20.43 1.04 -10.55
C GLY A 80 -18.91 0.96 -10.63
N VAL A 81 -18.18 2.06 -10.40
CA VAL A 81 -16.72 2.12 -10.48
C VAL A 81 -16.08 2.24 -9.10
N LEU A 82 -15.10 1.40 -8.82
CA LEU A 82 -14.22 1.49 -7.66
C LEU A 82 -13.04 2.42 -8.00
N HIS A 83 -12.93 3.54 -7.30
CA HIS A 83 -11.82 4.48 -7.49
C HIS A 83 -10.77 4.31 -6.39
N LEU A 84 -9.58 3.86 -6.77
CA LEU A 84 -8.43 3.66 -5.88
C LEU A 84 -7.33 4.68 -6.19
N ARG A 85 -6.54 5.01 -5.18
CA ARG A 85 -5.31 5.78 -5.28
C ARG A 85 -4.22 5.09 -4.47
N ALA A 86 -3.05 4.92 -5.06
CA ALA A 86 -1.83 4.60 -4.35
C ALA A 86 -0.87 5.79 -4.50
N GLU A 87 -0.53 6.44 -3.38
CA GLU A 87 0.53 7.43 -3.32
C GLU A 87 1.80 6.76 -2.81
N LEU A 88 2.91 6.95 -3.51
CA LEU A 88 4.19 6.32 -3.21
C LEU A 88 5.27 7.40 -3.07
N THR A 89 5.98 7.37 -1.95
CA THR A 89 7.14 8.23 -1.69
C THR A 89 8.38 7.35 -1.54
N ILE A 90 9.29 7.42 -2.51
CA ILE A 90 10.57 6.72 -2.44
C ILE A 90 11.49 7.49 -1.49
N LYS A 91 11.95 6.84 -0.42
CA LYS A 91 12.99 7.38 0.44
C LYS A 91 14.33 7.24 -0.28
N GLN A 92 15.03 8.35 -0.47
CA GLN A 92 16.42 8.30 -0.91
C GLN A 92 17.25 7.55 0.13
N PRO A 93 18.21 6.70 -0.28
CA PRO A 93 19.19 6.16 0.64
C PRO A 93 19.86 7.33 1.35
N GLN A 94 19.90 7.30 2.69
CA GLN A 94 20.74 8.23 3.42
C GLN A 94 22.18 8.03 2.92
N GLN A 95 22.69 8.99 2.15
CA GLN A 95 24.13 9.07 1.94
C GLN A 95 24.72 9.30 3.33
N LEU A 96 25.34 8.26 3.90
CA LEU A 96 26.23 8.40 5.03
C LEU A 96 27.25 9.47 4.62
N GLN A 97 27.10 10.68 5.17
CA GLN A 97 28.15 11.69 5.12
C GLN A 97 29.34 11.09 5.85
N THR A 98 30.22 10.46 5.08
CA THR A 98 31.47 9.94 5.58
C THR A 98 32.36 11.16 5.75
N PHE A 99 32.36 11.73 6.96
CA PHE A 99 33.34 12.72 7.36
C PHE A 99 34.70 12.03 7.43
N TRP A 100 35.43 11.99 6.33
CA TRP A 100 36.87 11.79 6.36
C TRP A 100 37.48 13.07 6.94
N ALA A 101 37.65 13.12 8.25
CA ALA A 101 38.58 14.07 8.86
C ALA A 101 40.00 13.60 8.51
N ILE A 102 40.51 14.02 7.36
CA ILE A 102 41.94 13.96 7.05
C ILE A 102 42.49 15.38 7.18
N SER A 103 43.29 15.61 8.22
CA SER A 103 44.46 16.51 8.29
C SER A 103 44.76 16.76 9.77
N LYS A 104 45.99 16.77 10.27
CA LYS A 104 47.33 16.65 9.68
C LYS A 104 48.26 16.30 10.86
N VAL A 105 49.41 15.71 10.54
CA VAL A 105 50.57 15.49 11.42
C VAL A 105 50.90 16.72 12.25
#